data_AF-A0A4C1XKR4-F1
#
_entry.id   AF-A0A4C1XKR4-F1
#
_cell.length_a   1.000
_cell.length_b   1.000
_cell.length_c   1.000
_cell.angle_alpha   90.00
_cell.angle_beta   90.00
_cell.angle_gamma   90.00
#
_symmetry.space_group_name_H-M   'P 1'
#
loop_
_entity.id
_entity.type
_entity.pdbx_description
1 polymer ?
#
loop_
_entity_poly.entity_id
_entity_poly.type
_entity_poly.pdbx_seq_one_letter_code
_entity_poly.pdbx_strand_id
1 'polypeptide(L)'
;MDIPDALLGKIVLTITLSAFFVILVWVNLTPLIDEGVTNGGKTTLASKLAELLRPSAVLHQDAYFYPDDSPNHIKCPGLEHNNYDIITSLDMPKMLNDALAILQGKSDIKLLSTTGKLFCPGKNFLIIEGFTVLNYKPLFDICDLKYYLVLEYEECLRRRFNRIYDPPDIPGYFEQIVWPEHVKARASLKDAPGLVILDGSKDLLPKVLADLRALGVREDERS
;
A
#
# COMPACT_ATOMS: atom_id res chain seq x y z
N MET A 1 7.70 -6.07 -21.36
CA MET A 1 7.46 -4.79 -22.07
C MET A 1 8.17 -3.74 -21.27
N ASP A 2 9.44 -3.53 -21.60
CA ASP A 2 10.37 -2.71 -20.83
C ASP A 2 10.03 -1.23 -20.99
N ILE A 3 9.96 -0.52 -19.85
CA ILE A 3 9.91 0.92 -19.85
C ILE A 3 11.30 1.39 -20.32
N PRO A 4 11.43 2.18 -21.39
CA PRO A 4 12.74 2.52 -21.94
C PRO A 4 13.60 3.25 -20.89
N ASP A 5 14.87 2.87 -20.74
CA ASP A 5 15.82 3.46 -19.78
C ASP A 5 15.94 5.00 -19.91
N ALA A 6 15.69 5.54 -21.09
CA ALA A 6 15.65 6.98 -21.36
C ALA A 6 14.48 7.71 -20.68
N LEU A 7 13.39 7.00 -20.35
CA LEU A 7 12.24 7.52 -19.61
C LEU A 7 12.49 7.46 -18.11
N LEU A 8 13.14 6.39 -17.62
CA LEU A 8 13.62 6.26 -16.23
C LEU A 8 14.54 7.44 -15.86
N GLY A 9 15.53 7.75 -16.71
CA GLY A 9 16.44 8.87 -16.48
C GLY A 9 15.79 10.26 -16.52
N LYS A 10 14.65 10.43 -17.21
CA LYS A 10 13.92 11.72 -17.30
C LYS A 10 12.82 11.87 -16.24
N ILE A 11 12.19 10.76 -15.81
CA ILE A 11 11.24 10.71 -14.70
C ILE A 11 11.97 10.97 -13.38
N VAL A 12 13.16 10.39 -13.20
CA VAL A 12 14.00 10.61 -12.01
C VAL A 12 14.53 12.05 -11.91
N LEU A 13 14.80 12.72 -13.04
CA LEU A 13 15.36 14.09 -13.05
C LEU A 13 14.30 15.21 -13.00
N THR A 14 13.02 14.92 -13.23
CA THR A 14 11.95 15.94 -13.34
C THR A 14 10.72 15.63 -12.49
N ILE A 15 10.91 14.88 -11.40
CA ILE A 15 10.06 15.02 -10.21
C ILE A 15 10.95 15.79 -9.24
N THR A 16 10.84 17.11 -9.22
CA THR A 16 11.39 17.88 -8.10
C THR A 16 10.67 17.38 -6.85
N LEU A 17 11.31 16.46 -6.13
CA LEU A 17 10.96 15.79 -4.86
C LEU A 17 10.74 16.77 -3.68
N SER A 18 10.23 17.97 -3.96
CA SER A 18 10.11 19.07 -3.01
C SER A 18 8.70 19.30 -2.50
N ALA A 19 7.68 18.64 -3.08
CA ALA A 19 6.27 18.93 -2.81
C ALA A 19 5.43 17.80 -2.19
N PHE A 20 5.97 16.59 -2.00
CA PHE A 20 5.23 15.46 -1.40
C PHE A 20 6.12 14.61 -0.50
N PHE A 21 5.52 13.96 0.51
CA PHE A 21 6.02 12.78 1.20
C PHE A 21 5.19 11.57 0.81
N VAL A 22 5.85 10.50 0.39
CA VAL A 22 5.18 9.25 0.00
C VAL A 22 5.44 8.19 1.05
N ILE A 23 4.35 7.77 1.72
CA ILE A 23 4.36 6.76 2.78
C ILE A 23 3.79 5.48 2.19
N LEU A 24 4.61 4.46 2.07
CA LEU A 24 4.19 3.15 1.61
C LEU A 24 4.03 2.23 2.81
N VAL A 25 2.79 1.84 3.08
CA VAL A 25 2.42 0.96 4.19
C VAL A 25 2.04 -0.39 3.61
N TRP A 26 2.84 -1.42 3.88
CA TRP A 26 2.47 -2.77 3.51
C TRP A 26 1.58 -3.42 4.56
N VAL A 27 0.50 -3.99 4.05
CA VAL A 27 -0.61 -4.50 4.81
C VAL A 27 -0.75 -5.95 4.40
N ASN A 28 -0.15 -6.86 5.19
CA ASN A 28 -0.47 -8.28 5.10
C ASN A 28 -2.00 -8.49 5.17
N LEU A 29 -2.60 -8.78 4.01
CA LEU A 29 -4.03 -8.98 3.76
C LEU A 29 -4.84 -7.67 3.76
N THR A 30 -5.33 -7.25 2.60
CA THR A 30 -6.13 -6.03 2.34
C THR A 30 -7.65 -6.25 2.35
N PRO A 31 -8.47 -5.19 2.50
CA PRO A 31 -9.92 -5.28 2.73
C PRO A 31 -10.77 -5.08 1.46
N LEU A 32 -11.82 -5.89 1.30
CA LEU A 32 -13.03 -5.51 0.57
C LEU A 32 -14.26 -5.94 1.38
N ILE A 33 -15.15 -4.95 1.59
CA ILE A 33 -16.50 -4.96 2.17
C ILE A 33 -16.64 -5.48 3.61
N ASP A 34 -16.89 -4.55 4.53
CA ASP A 34 -17.92 -4.79 5.55
C ASP A 34 -18.63 -3.47 5.84
N GLU A 35 -19.93 -3.42 5.60
CA GLU A 35 -20.78 -2.44 6.28
C GLU A 35 -20.74 -2.77 7.78
N GLY A 36 -19.77 -2.18 8.47
CA GLY A 36 -19.66 -2.21 9.91
C GLY A 36 -19.12 -3.52 10.48
N VAL A 37 -17.79 -3.59 10.65
CA VAL A 37 -17.15 -3.82 11.96
C VAL A 37 -15.63 -3.72 11.79
N THR A 38 -15.06 -2.80 12.56
CA THR A 38 -13.63 -2.58 12.74
C THR A 38 -12.97 -3.82 13.37
N ASN A 39 -11.81 -4.29 12.87
CA ASN A 39 -10.71 -4.91 13.66
C ASN A 39 -9.66 -5.66 12.80
N GLY A 40 -8.93 -4.95 11.94
CA GLY A 40 -7.88 -5.55 11.08
C GLY A 40 -6.47 -4.95 11.14
N GLY A 41 -6.27 -3.83 11.85
CA GLY A 41 -4.96 -3.20 12.07
C GLY A 41 -4.28 -2.57 10.85
N LYS A 42 -4.88 -2.68 9.66
CA LYS A 42 -4.32 -2.21 8.39
C LYS A 42 -5.23 -1.18 7.72
N THR A 43 -6.54 -1.41 7.77
CA THR A 43 -7.63 -0.39 7.67
C THR A 43 -7.64 0.60 8.85
N THR A 44 -6.50 0.80 9.50
CA THR A 44 -6.38 1.58 10.74
C THR A 44 -5.15 2.48 10.70
N LEU A 45 -4.01 2.06 10.12
CA LEU A 45 -2.83 2.92 10.06
C LEU A 45 -2.89 3.95 8.93
N ALA A 46 -3.19 3.52 7.69
CA ALA A 46 -3.31 4.46 6.56
C ALA A 46 -4.45 5.46 6.78
N SER A 47 -5.61 5.00 7.26
CA SER A 47 -6.75 5.87 7.60
C SER A 47 -6.42 6.85 8.73
N LYS A 48 -5.81 6.38 9.84
CA LYS A 48 -5.36 7.28 10.92
C LYS A 48 -4.34 8.31 10.41
N LEU A 49 -3.39 7.88 9.57
CA LEU A 49 -2.42 8.80 8.98
C LEU A 49 -3.10 9.82 8.07
N ALA A 50 -4.08 9.43 7.26
CA ALA A 50 -4.84 10.33 6.39
C ALA A 50 -5.76 11.30 7.16
N GLU A 51 -6.25 10.89 8.33
CA GLU A 51 -6.98 11.76 9.25
C GLU A 51 -6.06 12.77 9.94
N LEU A 52 -4.82 12.37 10.27
CA LEU A 52 -3.87 13.21 10.99
C LEU A 52 -3.09 14.14 10.07
N LEU A 53 -2.74 13.70 8.86
CA LEU A 53 -1.88 14.43 7.93
C LEU A 53 -2.69 15.30 6.97
N ARG A 54 -2.16 16.47 6.64
CA ARG A 54 -2.70 17.34 5.59
C ARG A 54 -1.62 18.07 4.80
N PRO A 55 -1.87 18.37 3.51
CA PRO A 55 -2.87 17.72 2.66
C PRO A 55 -2.48 16.27 2.40
N SER A 56 -3.40 15.29 2.47
CA SER A 56 -3.05 13.88 2.21
C SER A 56 -4.00 13.15 1.27
N ALA A 57 -3.48 12.33 0.37
CA ALA A 57 -4.22 11.37 -0.46
C ALA A 57 -3.90 9.92 -0.04
N VAL A 58 -4.82 9.00 -0.29
CA VAL A 58 -4.63 7.56 -0.04
C VAL A 58 -4.93 6.77 -1.32
N LEU A 59 -4.03 5.86 -1.68
CA LEU A 59 -4.25 4.85 -2.71
C LEU A 59 -4.32 3.47 -2.08
N HIS A 60 -5.43 2.77 -2.32
CA HIS A 60 -5.65 1.40 -1.90
C HIS A 60 -5.38 0.46 -3.07
N GLN A 61 -4.42 -0.45 -2.93
CA GLN A 61 -4.04 -1.39 -3.99
C GLN A 61 -5.23 -2.24 -4.47
N ASP A 62 -6.18 -2.57 -3.59
CA ASP A 62 -7.36 -3.37 -3.92
C ASP A 62 -8.26 -2.72 -4.97
N ALA A 63 -8.21 -1.39 -5.14
CA ALA A 63 -8.93 -0.69 -6.20
C ALA A 63 -8.37 -0.97 -7.61
N TYR A 64 -7.26 -1.71 -7.71
CA TYR A 64 -6.55 -2.01 -8.95
C TYR A 64 -6.61 -3.48 -9.35
N PHE A 65 -7.44 -4.30 -8.71
CA PHE A 65 -7.66 -5.68 -9.17
C PHE A 65 -8.26 -5.69 -10.57
N TYR A 66 -7.77 -6.60 -11.41
CA TYR A 66 -8.45 -6.89 -12.65
C TYR A 66 -9.79 -7.59 -12.39
N PRO A 67 -10.81 -7.38 -13.25
CA PRO A 67 -12.05 -8.15 -13.22
C PRO A 67 -11.78 -9.67 -13.25
N ASP A 68 -12.68 -10.48 -12.68
CA ASP A 68 -12.51 -11.92 -12.52
C ASP A 68 -12.27 -12.69 -13.82
N ASP A 69 -12.84 -12.21 -14.92
CA ASP A 69 -12.73 -12.80 -16.26
C ASP A 69 -11.48 -12.30 -17.04
N SER A 70 -10.66 -11.46 -16.42
CA SER A 70 -9.46 -10.91 -17.05
C SER A 70 -8.46 -12.01 -17.42
N PRO A 71 -7.87 -11.95 -18.63
CA PRO A 71 -6.84 -12.89 -19.05
C PRO A 71 -5.51 -12.73 -18.28
N ASN A 72 -5.37 -11.67 -17.47
CA ASN A 72 -4.18 -11.44 -16.65
C ASN A 72 -4.17 -12.31 -15.38
N HIS A 73 -5.30 -12.92 -15.02
CA HIS A 73 -5.37 -13.81 -13.86
C HIS A 73 -4.67 -15.13 -14.12
N ILE A 74 -3.87 -15.57 -13.15
CA ILE A 74 -3.25 -16.90 -13.14
C ILE A 74 -4.12 -17.82 -12.30
N LYS A 75 -4.48 -18.99 -12.82
CA LYS A 75 -5.24 -19.99 -12.06
C LYS A 75 -4.38 -20.65 -10.99
N CYS A 76 -5.00 -20.96 -9.87
CA CYS A 76 -4.37 -21.66 -8.77
C CYS A 76 -4.12 -23.13 -9.14
N PRO A 77 -2.90 -23.66 -8.98
CA PRO A 77 -2.64 -25.07 -9.23
C PRO A 77 -3.51 -25.96 -8.34
N GLY A 78 -4.32 -26.84 -8.95
CA GLY A 78 -5.17 -27.79 -8.22
C GLY A 78 -6.43 -27.19 -7.59
N LEU A 79 -6.71 -25.91 -7.83
CA LEU A 79 -7.85 -25.18 -7.27
C LEU A 79 -8.58 -24.44 -8.39
N GLU A 80 -9.92 -24.56 -8.44
CA GLU A 80 -10.75 -23.85 -9.42
C GLU A 80 -10.94 -22.37 -9.00
N HIS A 81 -9.83 -21.64 -8.87
CA HIS A 81 -9.80 -20.26 -8.36
C HIS A 81 -8.70 -19.46 -9.06
N ASN A 82 -8.90 -18.15 -9.21
CA ASN A 82 -7.82 -17.24 -9.62
C ASN A 82 -6.86 -17.01 -8.45
N ASN A 83 -5.58 -16.83 -8.75
CA ASN A 83 -4.61 -16.38 -7.76
C ASN A 83 -4.66 -14.86 -7.68
N TYR A 84 -5.40 -14.35 -6.70
CA TYR A 84 -5.49 -12.90 -6.44
C TYR A 84 -4.28 -12.39 -5.66
N ASP A 85 -3.53 -13.27 -4.99
CA ASP A 85 -2.49 -12.91 -4.04
C ASP A 85 -1.09 -12.69 -4.67
N ILE A 86 -1.07 -12.40 -5.97
CA ILE A 86 0.14 -12.10 -6.75
C ILE A 86 0.05 -10.74 -7.42
N ILE A 87 1.20 -10.09 -7.63
CA ILE A 87 1.25 -8.74 -8.21
C ILE A 87 0.61 -8.63 -9.60
N THR A 88 0.56 -9.74 -10.37
CA THR A 88 0.02 -9.75 -11.74
C THR A 88 -1.51 -9.80 -11.79
N SER A 89 -2.20 -10.04 -10.68
CA SER A 89 -3.68 -9.93 -10.60
C SER A 89 -4.16 -8.47 -10.57
N LEU A 90 -3.23 -7.51 -10.54
CA LEU A 90 -3.47 -6.08 -10.36
C LEU A 90 -2.92 -5.24 -11.50
N ASP A 91 -3.61 -4.15 -11.84
CA ASP A 91 -3.14 -3.12 -12.75
C ASP A 91 -2.17 -2.15 -12.05
N MET A 92 -0.99 -2.66 -11.72
CA MET A 92 0.09 -1.89 -11.10
C MET A 92 0.57 -0.71 -11.96
N PRO A 93 0.63 -0.80 -13.31
CA PRO A 93 0.90 0.36 -14.15
C PRO A 93 -0.14 1.48 -13.98
N LYS A 94 -1.43 1.15 -13.92
CA LYS A 94 -2.47 2.14 -13.62
C LYS A 94 -2.28 2.75 -12.24
N MET A 95 -2.00 1.95 -11.21
CA MET A 95 -1.73 2.43 -9.85
C MET A 95 -0.56 3.41 -9.79
N LEU A 96 0.53 3.11 -10.49
CA LEU A 96 1.67 4.01 -10.61
C LEU A 96 1.29 5.32 -11.31
N ASN A 97 0.53 5.26 -12.41
CA ASN A 97 0.09 6.46 -13.12
C ASN A 97 -0.78 7.37 -12.24
N ASP A 98 -1.69 6.79 -11.47
CA ASP A 98 -2.54 7.53 -10.52
C ASP A 98 -1.67 8.16 -9.41
N ALA A 99 -0.70 7.42 -8.85
CA ALA A 99 0.27 7.95 -7.88
C ALA A 99 1.07 9.12 -8.46
N LEU A 100 1.62 8.98 -9.68
CA LEU A 100 2.37 10.04 -10.34
C LEU A 100 1.50 11.26 -10.67
N ALA A 101 0.24 11.06 -11.05
CA ALA A 101 -0.70 12.16 -11.28
C ALA A 101 -0.95 12.96 -10.00
N ILE A 102 -1.06 12.29 -8.85
CA ILE A 102 -1.17 12.94 -7.53
C ILE A 102 0.10 13.74 -7.21
N LEU A 103 1.27 13.13 -7.37
CA LEU A 103 2.56 13.79 -7.08
C LEU A 103 2.83 15.00 -7.97
N GLN A 104 2.27 15.02 -9.19
CA GLN A 104 2.37 16.14 -10.12
C GLN A 104 1.30 17.21 -9.88
N GLY A 105 0.42 17.04 -8.90
CA GLY A 105 -0.71 17.95 -8.63
C GLY A 105 -1.75 17.96 -9.77
N LYS A 106 -1.77 16.93 -10.62
CA LYS A 106 -2.70 16.78 -11.74
C LYS A 106 -3.98 16.05 -11.37
N SER A 107 -4.03 15.42 -10.19
CA SER A 107 -5.25 14.88 -9.60
C SER A 107 -6.09 16.01 -9.00
N ASP A 108 -7.41 15.91 -9.10
CA ASP A 108 -8.32 16.85 -8.45
C ASP A 108 -8.01 16.96 -6.93
N ILE A 109 -7.80 18.20 -6.46
CA ILE A 109 -7.52 18.55 -5.05
C ILE A 109 -8.59 18.00 -4.08
N LYS A 110 -9.77 17.65 -4.59
CA LYS A 110 -10.88 17.03 -3.82
C LYS A 110 -10.52 15.68 -3.20
N LEU A 111 -9.47 15.01 -3.65
CA LEU A 111 -8.99 13.74 -3.07
C LEU A 111 -8.11 13.94 -1.83
N LEU A 112 -7.74 15.19 -1.51
CA LEU A 112 -6.87 15.48 -0.38
C LEU A 112 -7.68 15.76 0.89
N SER A 113 -7.44 14.96 1.92
CA SER A 113 -7.79 15.35 3.29
C SER A 113 -7.04 16.62 3.65
N THR A 114 -7.78 17.66 4.06
CA THR A 114 -7.22 18.98 4.42
C THR A 114 -7.42 19.31 5.90
N THR A 115 -8.02 18.40 6.67
CA THR A 115 -8.47 18.61 8.05
C THR A 115 -7.47 18.14 9.10
N GLY A 116 -6.41 17.43 8.69
CA GLY A 116 -5.40 16.90 9.60
C GLY A 116 -4.66 17.97 10.42
N LYS A 117 -4.23 17.61 11.62
CA LYS A 117 -3.46 18.52 12.50
C LYS A 117 -1.98 18.55 12.17
N LEU A 118 -1.47 17.53 11.49
CA LEU A 118 -0.08 17.37 11.13
C LEU A 118 0.15 17.80 9.69
N PHE A 119 1.15 18.64 9.46
CA PHE A 119 1.48 19.12 8.14
C PHE A 119 2.99 19.26 7.97
N CYS A 120 3.45 19.34 6.73
CA CYS A 120 4.81 19.77 6.43
C CYS A 120 4.75 20.94 5.43
N PRO A 121 5.37 22.11 5.73
CA PRO A 121 5.33 23.27 4.85
C PRO A 121 5.80 22.93 3.43
N GLY A 122 4.99 23.29 2.44
CA GLY A 122 5.30 23.06 1.03
C GLY A 122 5.20 21.60 0.60
N LYS A 123 4.77 20.68 1.48
CA LYS A 123 4.64 19.26 1.17
C LYS A 123 3.23 18.73 1.44
N ASN A 124 2.78 17.89 0.52
CA ASN A 124 1.58 17.08 0.63
C ASN A 124 1.97 15.64 1.00
N PHE A 125 1.00 14.79 1.32
CA PHE A 125 1.22 13.39 1.67
C PHE A 125 0.51 12.49 0.68
N LEU A 126 1.19 11.45 0.22
CA LEU A 126 0.57 10.35 -0.52
C LEU A 126 0.81 9.06 0.27
N ILE A 127 -0.26 8.45 0.74
CA ILE A 127 -0.23 7.18 1.45
C ILE A 127 -0.61 6.09 0.45
N ILE A 128 0.26 5.11 0.28
CA ILE A 128 0.02 3.97 -0.60
C ILE A 128 -0.03 2.73 0.27
N GLU A 129 -1.16 2.03 0.27
CA GLU A 129 -1.29 0.78 1.00
C GLU A 129 -1.70 -0.40 0.13
N GLY A 130 -1.21 -1.57 0.50
CA GLY A 130 -1.47 -2.82 -0.22
C GLY A 130 -0.68 -4.01 0.29
N PHE A 131 -1.03 -5.20 -0.18
CA PHE A 131 -0.37 -6.46 0.21
C PHE A 131 0.83 -6.82 -0.69
N THR A 132 1.00 -6.20 -1.86
CA THR A 132 2.16 -6.41 -2.76
C THR A 132 2.74 -5.11 -3.33
N VAL A 133 2.29 -3.94 -2.87
CA VAL A 133 2.78 -2.62 -3.33
C VAL A 133 4.31 -2.47 -3.26
N LEU A 134 4.95 -3.05 -2.24
CA LEU A 134 6.41 -3.01 -2.08
C LEU A 134 7.15 -3.84 -3.13
N ASN A 135 6.50 -4.85 -3.71
CA ASN A 135 7.08 -5.74 -4.71
C ASN A 135 7.09 -5.09 -6.10
N TYR A 136 6.38 -3.97 -6.29
CA TYR A 136 6.41 -3.20 -7.53
C TYR A 136 7.49 -2.12 -7.49
N LYS A 137 8.65 -2.43 -8.09
CA LYS A 137 9.84 -1.55 -8.05
C LYS A 137 9.55 -0.08 -8.39
N PRO A 138 8.76 0.27 -9.43
CA PRO A 138 8.50 1.68 -9.75
C PRO A 138 7.78 2.45 -8.63
N LEU A 139 6.83 1.81 -7.92
CA LEU A 139 6.18 2.41 -6.75
C LEU A 139 7.13 2.44 -5.55
N PHE A 140 7.90 1.37 -5.34
CA PHE A 140 8.90 1.31 -4.27
C PHE A 140 9.91 2.47 -4.38
N ASP A 141 10.43 2.74 -5.58
CA ASP A 141 11.50 3.72 -5.81
C ASP A 141 11.06 5.17 -5.53
N ILE A 142 9.77 5.49 -5.72
CA ILE A 142 9.24 6.86 -5.48
C ILE A 142 8.88 7.12 -4.01
N CYS A 143 9.01 6.12 -3.13
CA CYS A 143 8.58 6.24 -1.73
C CYS A 143 9.68 6.72 -0.78
N ASP A 144 9.38 7.73 0.04
CA ASP A 144 10.29 8.23 1.07
C ASP A 144 10.35 7.28 2.28
N LEU A 145 9.19 6.80 2.72
CA LEU A 145 9.04 5.89 3.85
C LEU A 145 8.41 4.59 3.41
N LYS A 146 8.98 3.45 3.84
CA LYS A 146 8.61 2.11 3.37
C LYS A 146 8.48 1.18 4.57
N TYR A 147 7.27 0.70 4.85
CA TYR A 147 6.99 -0.13 6.03
C TYR A 147 6.44 -1.50 5.66
N TYR A 148 6.99 -2.55 6.27
CA TYR A 148 6.53 -3.95 6.16
C TYR A 148 6.01 -4.48 7.49
N LEU A 149 4.69 -4.44 7.70
CA LEU A 149 3.94 -4.91 8.87
C LEU A 149 3.72 -6.44 8.99
N VAL A 150 4.68 -7.15 9.58
CA VAL A 150 4.65 -8.62 9.78
C VAL A 150 3.60 -9.04 10.81
N LEU A 151 2.90 -10.12 10.51
CA LEU A 151 2.03 -10.83 11.45
C LEU A 151 2.36 -12.32 11.37
N GLU A 152 2.18 -13.02 12.49
CA GLU A 152 2.34 -14.47 12.53
C GLU A 152 1.26 -15.19 11.70
N TYR A 153 1.59 -16.41 11.26
CA TYR A 153 0.75 -17.24 10.40
C TYR A 153 -0.69 -17.35 10.91
N GLU A 154 -0.84 -17.72 12.18
CA GLU A 154 -2.13 -17.98 12.82
C GLU A 154 -2.98 -16.72 12.87
N GLU A 155 -2.36 -15.56 13.10
CA GLU A 155 -3.07 -14.29 13.14
C GLU A 155 -3.47 -13.83 11.73
N CYS A 156 -2.63 -14.07 10.72
CA CYS A 156 -2.99 -13.85 9.32
C CYS A 156 -4.16 -14.73 8.90
N LEU A 157 -4.10 -16.03 9.20
CA LEU A 157 -5.16 -16.99 8.91
C LEU A 157 -6.46 -16.58 9.61
N ARG A 158 -6.41 -16.27 10.91
CA ARG A 158 -7.57 -15.83 11.68
C ARG A 158 -8.18 -14.56 11.10
N ARG A 159 -7.38 -13.55 10.74
CA ARG A 159 -7.90 -12.32 10.13
C ARG A 159 -8.53 -12.58 8.77
N ARG A 160 -7.91 -13.41 7.93
CA ARG A 160 -8.44 -13.71 6.60
C ARG A 160 -9.73 -14.52 6.66
N PHE A 161 -9.80 -15.50 7.56
CA PHE A 161 -10.99 -16.32 7.76
C PHE A 161 -12.22 -15.50 8.17
N ASN A 162 -12.02 -14.37 8.86
CA ASN A 162 -13.11 -13.47 9.26
C ASN A 162 -13.44 -12.40 8.21
N ARG A 163 -12.84 -12.45 7.01
CA ARG A 163 -13.13 -11.52 5.92
C ARG A 163 -14.00 -12.16 4.86
N ILE A 164 -14.82 -11.33 4.24
CA ILE A 164 -15.64 -11.70 3.09
C ILE A 164 -14.91 -11.19 1.85
N TYR A 165 -14.52 -12.10 0.97
CA TYR A 165 -13.93 -11.77 -0.33
C TYR A 165 -14.96 -12.00 -1.43
N ASP A 166 -14.81 -11.27 -2.53
CA ASP A 166 -15.54 -11.50 -3.78
C ASP A 166 -14.52 -11.66 -4.92
N PRO A 167 -14.35 -12.86 -5.50
CA PRO A 167 -15.01 -14.10 -5.10
C PRO A 167 -14.51 -14.63 -3.73
N PRO A 168 -15.31 -15.44 -3.01
CA PRO A 168 -14.93 -15.94 -1.70
C PRO A 168 -13.78 -16.95 -1.77
N ASP A 169 -12.88 -16.90 -0.78
CA ASP A 169 -11.83 -17.89 -0.61
C ASP A 169 -12.43 -19.33 -0.57
N ILE A 170 -11.79 -20.26 -1.28
CA ILE A 170 -12.18 -21.68 -1.30
C ILE A 170 -11.30 -22.54 -0.37
N PRO A 171 -11.74 -23.76 0.01
CA PRO A 171 -10.95 -24.63 0.88
C PRO A 171 -9.52 -24.87 0.38
N GLY A 172 -8.54 -24.65 1.25
CA GLY A 172 -7.12 -24.81 0.94
C GLY A 172 -6.47 -23.63 0.22
N TYR A 173 -7.23 -22.59 -0.17
CA TYR A 173 -6.67 -21.42 -0.86
C TYR A 173 -5.65 -20.68 0.00
N PHE A 174 -5.90 -20.54 1.30
CA PHE A 174 -4.95 -19.85 2.18
C PHE A 174 -3.61 -20.58 2.30
N GLU A 175 -3.67 -21.87 2.62
CA GLU A 175 -2.49 -22.69 2.88
C GLU A 175 -1.68 -22.96 1.60
N GLN A 176 -2.36 -23.17 0.47
CA GLN A 176 -1.74 -23.57 -0.78
C GLN A 176 -1.32 -22.38 -1.65
N ILE A 177 -1.99 -21.23 -1.52
CA ILE A 177 -1.78 -20.07 -2.41
C ILE A 177 -1.36 -18.84 -1.60
N VAL A 178 -2.25 -18.32 -0.77
CA VAL A 178 -2.05 -17.03 -0.08
C VAL A 178 -0.75 -16.98 0.71
N TRP A 179 -0.56 -17.96 1.60
CA TRP A 179 0.59 -17.97 2.49
C TRP A 179 1.91 -18.21 1.74
N PRO A 180 2.01 -19.18 0.82
CA PRO A 180 3.17 -19.32 -0.05
C PRO A 180 3.50 -18.05 -0.87
N GLU A 181 2.51 -17.39 -1.47
CA GLU A 181 2.72 -16.15 -2.23
C GLU A 181 3.18 -15.01 -1.33
N HIS A 182 2.62 -14.91 -0.12
CA HIS A 182 3.09 -13.97 0.90
C HIS A 182 4.57 -14.20 1.27
N VAL A 183 4.97 -15.45 1.52
CA VAL A 183 6.35 -15.80 1.87
C VAL A 183 7.31 -15.48 0.72
N LYS A 184 6.92 -15.77 -0.54
CA LYS A 184 7.70 -15.41 -1.74
C LYS A 184 7.85 -13.89 -1.87
N ALA A 185 6.75 -13.14 -1.73
CA ALA A 185 6.76 -11.69 -1.78
C ALA A 185 7.62 -11.07 -0.68
N ARG A 186 7.61 -11.64 0.53
CA ARG A 186 8.50 -11.22 1.62
C ARG A 186 9.96 -11.49 1.29
N ALA A 187 10.26 -12.67 0.76
CA ALA A 187 11.63 -13.07 0.44
C ALA A 187 12.26 -12.15 -0.59
N SER A 188 11.50 -11.65 -1.58
CA SER A 188 12.01 -10.71 -2.57
C SER A 188 12.34 -9.32 -2.00
N LEU A 189 11.96 -9.02 -0.76
CA LEU A 189 12.19 -7.73 -0.09
C LEU A 189 13.31 -7.78 0.96
N LYS A 190 13.98 -8.92 1.13
CA LYS A 190 14.94 -9.16 2.23
C LYS A 190 16.04 -8.10 2.35
N ASP A 191 16.54 -7.60 1.22
CA ASP A 191 17.64 -6.62 1.15
C ASP A 191 17.17 -5.28 0.53
N ALA A 192 15.87 -4.99 0.57
CA ALA A 192 15.31 -3.81 -0.04
C ALA A 192 15.74 -2.53 0.71
N PRO A 193 16.36 -1.54 0.04
CA PRO A 193 16.93 -0.38 0.70
C PRO A 193 15.86 0.52 1.32
N GLY A 194 16.08 0.92 2.58
CA GLY A 194 15.17 1.79 3.32
C GLY A 194 13.86 1.13 3.74
N LEU A 195 13.70 -0.18 3.57
CA LEU A 195 12.54 -0.91 4.07
C LEU A 195 12.63 -1.10 5.59
N VAL A 196 11.58 -0.70 6.30
CA VAL A 196 11.46 -0.88 7.75
C VAL A 196 10.45 -1.99 8.03
N ILE A 197 10.91 -3.10 8.60
CA ILE A 197 10.04 -4.21 9.01
C ILE A 197 9.50 -3.90 10.42
N LEU A 198 8.18 -3.96 10.57
CA LEU A 198 7.47 -3.65 11.81
C LEU A 198 6.55 -4.81 12.20
N ASP A 199 6.33 -4.95 13.50
CA ASP A 199 5.39 -5.93 14.06
C ASP A 199 3.95 -5.40 13.98
N GLY A 200 3.17 -5.96 13.07
CA GLY A 200 1.79 -5.55 12.77
C GLY A 200 0.77 -5.86 13.86
N SER A 201 1.18 -6.50 14.97
CA SER A 201 0.33 -6.71 16.14
C SER A 201 0.33 -5.52 17.11
N LYS A 202 1.28 -4.59 16.96
CA LYS A 202 1.49 -3.44 17.86
C LYS A 202 0.80 -2.18 17.35
N ASP A 203 0.72 -1.16 18.21
CA ASP A 203 0.40 0.20 17.77
C ASP A 203 1.62 0.82 17.07
N LEU A 204 1.47 1.05 15.77
CA LEU A 204 2.54 1.50 14.88
C LEU A 204 2.53 3.01 14.68
N LEU A 205 1.43 3.68 15.03
CA LEU A 205 1.27 5.11 14.80
C LEU A 205 2.39 5.93 15.45
N PRO A 206 2.79 5.70 16.73
CA PRO A 206 3.87 6.47 17.34
C PRO A 206 5.20 6.38 16.59
N LYS A 207 5.55 5.20 16.06
CA LYS A 207 6.78 4.98 15.28
C LYS A 207 6.72 5.76 13.97
N VAL A 208 5.63 5.64 13.22
CA VAL A 208 5.48 6.33 11.93
C VAL A 208 5.44 7.85 12.12
N LEU A 209 4.79 8.35 13.17
CA LEU A 209 4.79 9.77 13.50
C LEU A 209 6.18 10.28 13.89
N ALA A 210 6.99 9.48 14.59
CA ALA A 210 8.37 9.84 14.89
C ALA A 210 9.23 9.96 13.62
N ASP A 211 9.11 9.01 12.68
CA ASP A 211 9.80 9.06 11.40
C ASP A 211 9.36 10.27 10.56
N LEU A 212 8.06 10.58 10.54
CA LEU A 212 7.52 11.76 9.87
C LEU A 212 8.04 13.07 10.49
N ARG A 213 8.13 13.14 11.83
CA ARG A 213 8.73 14.30 12.52
C ARG A 213 10.20 14.48 12.18
N ALA A 214 10.96 13.39 12.05
CA ALA A 214 12.35 13.45 11.60
C ALA A 214 12.49 14.00 10.16
N LEU A 215 11.42 13.89 9.36
CA LEU A 215 11.32 14.50 8.02
C LEU A 215 10.75 15.93 8.03
N GLY A 216 10.45 16.51 9.21
CA GLY A 216 9.97 17.88 9.33
C GLY A 216 8.45 18.02 9.33
N VAL A 217 7.69 16.94 9.54
CA VAL A 217 6.26 17.02 9.86
C VAL A 217 6.08 17.58 11.25
N ARG A 218 5.15 18.52 11.40
CA ARG A 218 4.85 19.21 12.67
C ARG A 218 3.36 19.41 12.85
N GLU A 219 2.97 19.64 14.09
CA GLU A 219 1.60 19.94 14.46
C GLU A 219 1.28 21.41 14.19
N ASP A 220 0.05 21.68 13.79
CA ASP A 220 -0.45 23.05 13.63
C ASP A 220 -0.85 23.61 15.00
N GLU A 221 0.00 24.46 15.57
CA GLU A 221 -0.20 25.08 16.88
C GLU A 221 -1.39 26.07 16.93
N ARG A 222 -2.12 26.26 15.81
CA ARG A 222 -3.26 27.18 15.69
C ARG A 222 -4.63 26.49 15.81
N SER A 223 -4.67 25.17 16.07
CA SER A 223 -5.91 24.38 16.21
C SER A 223 -6.41 24.25 17.64
#